data_AF-Q9TYR7-F1
#
_entry.id   AF-Q9TYR7-F1
#
_cell.length_a   1.000
_cell.length_b   1.000
_cell.length_c   1.000
_cell.angle_alpha   90.00
_cell.angle_beta   90.00
_cell.angle_gamma   90.00
#
_symmetry.space_group_name_H-M   'P 1'
#
loop_
_entity.id
_entity.type
_entity.pdbx_description
1 polymer ?
#
loop_
_entity_poly.entity_id
_entity_poly.type
_entity_poly.pdbx_seq_one_letter_code
_entity_poly.pdbx_strand_id
1 'polypeptide(L)'
;MFKTTFYTILIQHCLADIFALIFYTSKRFAYAVIPYFVYKHQDFGFAAVAYDGVFWFIIIRCYGITLLTVHRYCIIAKPFMQSLKPWKIVFLYWIPSTIFCIIFYSSTEIKYESPERMVYVMNPNIIKKSTKTAFVFVIISCLICLIFYSLIWKFIKTRSQTVLISLQREIRLAFQVCLSFVAQLILLLYLASSYYSGEIEDMELIVLTRKYFPLVYGTLSFIGPFTILIFNNDVFRKVRFMIFGKKWKTRIEVSVVTTTKRTTVFQIAGN
;
A
#
# COMPACT_ATOMS: atom_id res chain seq x y z
N MET A 1 -2.65 -21.46 1.49
CA MET A 1 -3.75 -20.50 1.20
C MET A 1 -3.24 -19.14 0.67
N PHE A 2 -2.14 -18.56 1.18
CA PHE A 2 -1.54 -17.34 0.59
C PHE A 2 -0.66 -17.58 -0.65
N LYS A 3 -0.85 -18.70 -1.36
CA LYS A 3 -0.05 -19.08 -2.53
C LYS A 3 -0.61 -18.54 -3.86
N THR A 4 -1.75 -17.87 -3.84
CA THR A 4 -2.29 -17.23 -5.04
C THR A 4 -1.50 -15.99 -5.38
N THR A 5 -1.36 -15.68 -6.66
CA THR A 5 -0.68 -14.49 -7.15
C THR A 5 -1.17 -13.20 -6.48
N PHE A 6 -2.48 -13.04 -6.27
CA PHE A 6 -3.06 -11.88 -5.56
C PHE A 6 -2.47 -11.68 -4.16
N TYR A 7 -2.55 -12.71 -3.32
CA TYR A 7 -2.03 -12.63 -1.95
C TYR A 7 -0.53 -12.37 -1.90
N THR A 8 0.24 -12.91 -2.86
CA THR A 8 1.67 -12.61 -2.94
C THR A 8 1.91 -11.12 -3.22
N ILE A 9 1.23 -10.53 -4.22
CA ILE A 9 1.34 -9.08 -4.51
C ILE A 9 0.89 -8.26 -3.29
N LEU A 10 -0.25 -8.62 -2.68
CA LEU A 10 -0.80 -7.91 -1.53
C LEU A 10 0.16 -7.92 -0.33
N ILE A 11 0.81 -9.07 -0.08
CA ILE A 11 1.84 -9.17 0.97
C ILE A 11 3.03 -8.28 0.65
N GLN A 12 3.52 -8.26 -0.59
CA GLN A 12 4.63 -7.35 -0.97
C GLN A 12 4.25 -5.88 -0.79
N HIS A 13 3.02 -5.51 -1.13
CA HIS A 13 2.50 -4.17 -0.89
C HIS A 13 2.46 -3.79 0.59
N CYS A 14 1.97 -4.68 1.45
CA CYS A 14 1.97 -4.47 2.89
C CYS A 14 3.40 -4.38 3.47
N LEU A 15 4.33 -5.20 2.96
CA LEU A 15 5.74 -5.13 3.37
C LEU A 15 6.37 -3.80 2.97
N ALA A 16 6.07 -3.28 1.78
CA ALA A 16 6.53 -1.96 1.35
C ALA A 16 6.02 -0.84 2.27
N ASP A 17 4.75 -0.89 2.68
CA ASP A 17 4.19 0.07 3.64
C ASP A 17 4.86 -0.02 5.02
N ILE A 18 5.13 -1.25 5.51
CA ILE A 18 5.84 -1.47 6.77
C ILE A 18 7.27 -0.92 6.69
N PHE A 19 7.99 -1.18 5.59
CA PHE A 19 9.33 -0.63 5.39
C PHE A 19 9.32 0.89 5.30
N ALA A 20 8.31 1.49 4.65
CA ALA A 20 8.15 2.94 4.62
C ALA A 20 7.94 3.51 6.04
N LEU A 21 7.06 2.90 6.83
CA LEU A 21 6.80 3.29 8.22
C LEU A 21 8.05 3.17 9.09
N ILE A 22 8.79 2.07 8.99
CA ILE A 22 10.06 1.88 9.69
C ILE A 22 11.05 2.97 9.26
N PHE A 23 11.19 3.22 7.96
CA PHE A 23 12.09 4.23 7.43
C PHE A 23 11.77 5.63 7.98
N TYR A 24 10.50 6.06 7.93
CA TYR A 24 10.10 7.37 8.44
C TYR A 24 10.25 7.47 9.95
N THR A 25 9.93 6.40 10.69
CA THR A 25 10.08 6.37 12.15
C THR A 25 11.55 6.45 12.53
N SER A 26 12.41 5.66 11.90
CA SER A 26 13.86 5.68 12.11
C SER A 26 14.47 7.03 11.76
N LYS A 27 14.08 7.64 10.65
CA LYS A 27 14.48 9.00 10.26
C LYS A 27 14.10 10.01 11.35
N ARG A 28 12.84 10.02 11.78
CA ARG A 28 12.35 10.97 12.79
C ARG A 28 13.02 10.75 14.14
N PHE A 29 13.23 9.50 14.53
CA PHE A 29 13.95 9.13 15.73
C PHE A 29 15.40 9.61 15.68
N ALA A 30 16.10 9.39 14.57
CA ALA A 30 17.47 9.85 14.39
C ALA A 30 17.60 11.38 14.50
N TYR A 31 16.65 12.12 13.93
CA TYR A 31 16.64 13.58 14.01
C TYR A 31 16.34 14.11 15.41
N ALA A 32 15.56 13.36 16.20
CA ALA A 32 15.20 13.77 17.56
C ALA A 32 16.27 13.41 18.60
N VAL A 33 16.90 12.23 18.49
CA VAL A 33 17.76 11.69 19.55
C VAL A 33 19.25 11.94 19.27
N ILE A 34 19.66 11.88 18.01
CA ILE A 34 21.07 11.97 17.62
C ILE A 34 21.33 12.95 16.46
N PRO A 35 20.74 14.17 16.45
CA PRO A 35 20.87 15.11 15.33
C PRO A 35 22.32 15.48 15.02
N TYR A 36 23.13 15.76 16.05
CA TYR A 36 24.55 16.08 15.89
C TYR A 36 25.35 14.94 15.24
N PHE A 37 25.02 13.69 15.56
CA PHE A 37 25.68 12.53 14.94
C PHE A 37 25.33 12.42 13.46
N VAL A 38 24.05 12.57 13.12
CA VAL A 38 23.55 12.51 11.74
C VAL A 38 24.13 13.65 10.90
N TYR A 39 24.18 14.86 11.47
CA TYR A 39 24.77 16.03 10.83
C TYR A 39 26.29 15.87 10.61
N LYS A 40 27.03 15.42 11.63
CA LYS A 40 28.48 15.21 11.54
C LYS A 40 28.87 14.18 10.48
N HIS A 41 28.04 13.16 10.26
CA HIS A 41 28.29 12.09 9.29
C HIS A 41 27.46 12.28 8.01
N GLN A 42 26.98 13.49 7.70
CA GLN A 42 26.11 13.72 6.55
C GLN A 42 26.77 13.39 5.20
N ASP A 43 28.11 13.42 5.12
CA ASP A 43 28.86 13.07 3.91
C ASP A 43 28.73 11.59 3.52
N PHE A 44 28.21 10.73 4.41
CA PHE A 44 27.79 9.36 4.07
C PHE A 44 26.45 9.30 3.31
N GLY A 45 25.89 10.44 2.91
CA GLY A 45 24.66 10.51 2.12
C GLY A 45 23.38 10.30 2.93
N PHE A 46 23.42 10.36 4.26
CA PHE A 46 22.22 10.19 5.09
C PHE A 46 21.12 11.19 4.75
N ALA A 47 21.48 12.43 4.42
CA ALA A 47 20.53 13.46 4.00
C ALA A 47 19.87 13.11 2.66
N ALA A 48 20.68 12.68 1.68
CA ALA A 48 20.20 12.20 0.40
C ALA A 48 19.24 11.02 0.55
N VAL A 49 19.65 9.96 1.27
CA VAL A 49 18.80 8.79 1.52
C VAL A 49 17.50 9.19 2.22
N ALA A 50 17.57 10.02 3.27
CA ALA A 50 16.39 10.44 4.03
C ALA A 50 15.39 11.29 3.21
N TYR A 51 15.89 12.05 2.24
CA TYR A 51 15.07 12.84 1.33
C TYR A 51 14.52 11.98 0.18
N ASP A 52 15.39 11.30 -0.56
CA ASP A 52 15.02 10.49 -1.72
C ASP A 52 14.16 9.28 -1.33
N GLY A 53 14.41 8.70 -0.14
CA GLY A 53 13.62 7.61 0.42
C GLY A 53 12.13 7.94 0.54
N VAL A 54 11.77 9.21 0.76
CA VAL A 54 10.38 9.66 0.72
C VAL A 54 9.74 9.32 -0.63
N PHE A 55 10.42 9.68 -1.72
CA PHE A 55 9.94 9.44 -3.06
C PHE A 55 9.99 7.95 -3.41
N TRP A 56 11.02 7.22 -2.99
CA TRP A 56 11.12 5.77 -3.24
C TRP A 56 9.86 5.04 -2.77
N PHE A 57 9.41 5.30 -1.55
CA PHE A 57 8.22 4.64 -1.00
C PHE A 57 6.90 5.12 -1.63
N ILE A 58 6.84 6.33 -2.20
CA ILE A 58 5.70 6.76 -3.03
C ILE A 58 5.65 5.92 -4.32
N ILE A 59 6.77 5.83 -5.04
CA ILE A 59 6.87 5.11 -6.31
C ILE A 59 6.54 3.63 -6.12
N ILE A 60 7.17 2.98 -5.13
CA ILE A 60 6.95 1.56 -4.83
C ILE A 60 5.48 1.29 -4.47
N ARG A 61 4.86 2.17 -3.67
CA ARG A 61 3.44 2.05 -3.28
C ARG A 61 2.52 2.17 -4.48
N CYS A 62 2.66 3.23 -5.29
CA CYS A 62 1.83 3.46 -6.48
C CYS A 62 2.01 2.34 -7.51
N TYR A 63 3.23 1.88 -7.73
CA TYR A 63 3.51 0.73 -8.58
C TYR A 63 2.78 -0.53 -8.09
N GLY A 64 2.80 -0.79 -6.77
CA GLY A 64 2.09 -1.91 -6.17
C GLY A 64 0.57 -1.87 -6.35
N ILE A 65 -0.04 -0.69 -6.17
CA ILE A 65 -1.49 -0.48 -6.40
C ILE A 65 -1.85 -0.69 -7.87
N THR A 66 -1.03 -0.18 -8.80
CA THR A 66 -1.20 -0.43 -10.23
C THR A 66 -1.12 -1.92 -10.54
N LEU A 67 -0.11 -2.62 -10.03
CA LEU A 67 0.06 -4.06 -10.26
C LEU A 67 -1.12 -4.87 -9.71
N LEU A 68 -1.62 -4.51 -8.51
CA LEU A 68 -2.83 -5.10 -7.94
C LEU A 68 -4.04 -4.88 -8.87
N THR A 69 -4.27 -3.64 -9.30
CA THR A 69 -5.40 -3.27 -10.16
C THR A 69 -5.36 -4.02 -11.50
N VAL A 70 -4.21 -4.05 -12.17
CA VAL A 70 -3.99 -4.81 -13.41
C VAL A 70 -4.28 -6.29 -13.19
N HIS A 71 -3.74 -6.87 -12.12
CA HIS A 71 -3.96 -8.27 -11.78
C HIS A 71 -5.46 -8.58 -11.54
N ARG A 72 -6.20 -7.69 -10.87
CA ARG A 72 -7.65 -7.85 -10.66
C ARG A 72 -8.40 -7.86 -11.99
N TYR A 73 -8.10 -6.95 -12.90
CA TYR A 73 -8.69 -6.97 -14.23
C TYR A 73 -8.37 -8.27 -14.97
N CYS A 74 -7.11 -8.72 -14.98
CA CYS A 74 -6.73 -9.96 -15.63
C CYS A 74 -7.52 -11.15 -15.07
N ILE A 75 -7.76 -11.23 -13.76
CA ILE A 75 -8.52 -12.35 -13.16
C ILE A 75 -10.00 -12.30 -13.57
N ILE A 76 -10.60 -11.11 -13.49
CA ILE A 76 -12.03 -10.94 -13.73
C ILE A 76 -12.36 -11.08 -15.22
N ALA A 77 -11.59 -10.45 -16.09
CA ALA A 77 -11.88 -10.37 -17.53
C ALA A 77 -11.16 -11.44 -18.38
N LYS A 78 -10.00 -11.96 -17.94
CA LYS A 78 -9.17 -12.92 -18.70
C LYS A 78 -8.62 -14.04 -17.79
N PRO A 79 -9.48 -14.95 -17.27
CA PRO A 79 -9.11 -15.93 -16.25
C PRO A 79 -8.01 -16.92 -16.66
N PHE A 80 -7.71 -17.07 -17.96
CA PHE A 80 -6.63 -17.93 -18.46
C PHE A 80 -5.19 -17.40 -18.15
N MET A 81 -5.11 -16.23 -17.52
CA MET A 81 -3.94 -15.51 -17.01
C MET A 81 -2.95 -16.16 -16.02
N GLN A 82 -3.43 -17.06 -15.15
CA GLN A 82 -3.01 -16.99 -13.74
C GLN A 82 -2.41 -18.24 -13.13
N SER A 83 -1.10 -18.38 -13.29
CA SER A 83 -0.26 -19.02 -12.29
C SER A 83 1.20 -18.58 -12.43
N LEU A 84 1.56 -17.42 -11.88
CA LEU A 84 2.97 -17.11 -11.66
C LEU A 84 3.43 -17.71 -10.34
N LYS A 85 4.62 -18.34 -10.35
CA LYS A 85 5.28 -18.80 -9.12
C LYS A 85 5.50 -17.59 -8.19
N PRO A 86 5.26 -17.71 -6.86
CA PRO A 86 5.34 -16.58 -5.93
C PRO A 86 6.64 -15.78 -6.00
N TRP A 87 7.79 -16.46 -6.14
CA TRP A 87 9.09 -15.79 -6.21
C TRP A 87 9.23 -14.87 -7.43
N LYS A 88 8.61 -15.21 -8.58
CA LYS A 88 8.61 -14.34 -9.78
C LYS A 88 7.83 -13.06 -9.53
N ILE A 89 6.77 -13.14 -8.72
CA ILE A 89 5.94 -11.98 -8.36
C ILE A 89 6.72 -11.03 -7.46
N VAL A 90 7.51 -11.56 -6.52
CA VAL A 90 8.39 -10.74 -5.66
C VAL A 90 9.34 -9.92 -6.54
N PHE A 91 10.04 -10.56 -7.48
CA PHE A 91 10.92 -9.82 -8.39
C PHE A 91 10.16 -8.83 -9.28
N LEU A 92 9.01 -9.20 -9.81
CA LEU A 92 8.16 -8.31 -10.61
C LEU A 92 7.71 -7.08 -9.81
N TYR A 93 7.46 -7.22 -8.50
CA TYR A 93 7.03 -6.12 -7.64
C TYR A 93 8.19 -5.15 -7.35
N TRP A 94 9.33 -5.69 -6.92
CA TRP A 94 10.44 -4.88 -6.41
C TRP A 94 11.38 -4.38 -7.51
N ILE A 95 11.79 -5.23 -8.46
CA ILE A 95 12.86 -4.87 -9.41
C ILE A 95 12.49 -3.62 -10.25
N PRO A 96 11.32 -3.54 -10.92
CA PRO A 96 11.02 -2.39 -11.77
C PRO A 96 10.93 -1.08 -11.00
N SER A 97 10.31 -1.09 -9.82
CA SER A 97 10.16 0.10 -8.98
C SER A 97 11.50 0.53 -8.36
N THR A 98 12.32 -0.41 -7.91
CA THR A 98 13.67 -0.12 -7.39
C THR A 98 14.60 0.42 -8.47
N ILE A 99 14.61 -0.15 -9.69
CA ILE A 99 15.41 0.37 -10.80
C ILE A 99 14.99 1.82 -11.12
N PHE A 100 13.68 2.08 -11.19
CA PHE A 100 13.17 3.45 -11.37
C PHE A 100 13.69 4.38 -10.27
N CYS A 101 13.62 3.94 -9.01
CA CYS A 101 14.09 4.75 -7.88
C CYS A 101 15.58 5.09 -7.99
N ILE A 102 16.43 4.11 -8.32
CA ILE A 102 17.87 4.31 -8.48
C ILE A 102 18.15 5.31 -9.62
N ILE A 103 17.45 5.22 -10.75
CA ILE A 103 17.71 6.10 -11.89
C ILE A 103 17.33 7.56 -11.59
N PHE A 104 16.18 7.77 -10.93
CA PHE A 104 15.61 9.11 -10.78
C PHE A 104 15.96 9.79 -9.45
N TYR A 105 16.34 9.03 -8.42
CA TYR A 105 16.53 9.50 -7.05
C TYR A 105 17.84 8.95 -6.46
N SER A 106 18.96 9.38 -7.03
CA SER A 106 20.34 9.06 -6.58
C SER A 106 21.18 10.33 -6.39
N SER A 107 20.55 11.45 -6.01
CA SER A 107 21.25 12.73 -5.88
C SER A 107 22.00 12.79 -4.55
N THR A 108 23.33 12.75 -4.59
CA THR A 108 24.18 12.77 -3.39
C THR A 108 24.46 14.17 -2.83
N GLU A 109 24.05 15.22 -3.53
CA GLU A 109 24.32 16.63 -3.20
C GLU A 109 23.42 17.21 -2.09
N ILE A 110 22.57 16.39 -1.47
CA ILE A 110 21.63 16.83 -0.44
C ILE A 110 22.34 16.80 0.92
N LYS A 111 22.32 17.94 1.62
CA LYS A 111 22.96 18.13 2.95
C LYS A 111 21.97 18.67 3.98
N TYR A 112 22.36 18.72 5.24
CA TYR A 112 21.59 19.37 6.30
C TYR A 112 22.12 20.80 6.55
N GLU A 113 21.23 21.74 6.85
CA GLU A 113 21.58 23.15 7.15
C GLU A 113 22.34 23.27 8.47
N SER A 114 21.80 22.67 9.52
CA SER A 114 22.37 22.65 10.86
C SER A 114 21.84 21.44 11.65
N PRO A 115 22.53 20.98 12.71
CA PRO A 115 22.03 19.91 13.56
C PRO A 115 20.75 20.31 14.34
N GLU A 116 20.54 21.60 14.61
CA GLU A 116 19.35 22.08 15.33
C GLU A 116 18.10 22.10 14.46
N ARG A 117 18.24 22.46 13.18
CA ARG A 117 17.10 22.60 12.25
C ARG A 117 16.83 21.34 11.44
N MET A 118 17.87 20.57 11.10
CA MET A 118 17.80 19.38 10.23
C MET A 118 17.03 19.62 8.92
N VAL A 119 17.04 20.86 8.44
CA VAL A 119 16.44 21.26 7.16
C VAL A 119 17.41 20.87 6.03
N TYR A 120 16.87 20.43 4.90
CA TYR A 120 17.71 20.06 3.76
C TYR A 120 18.20 21.28 3.00
N VAL A 121 19.50 21.33 2.75
CA VAL A 121 20.13 22.26 1.81
C VAL A 121 20.43 21.49 0.54
N MET A 122 19.82 21.91 -0.57
CA MET A 122 20.01 21.31 -1.89
C MET A 122 19.69 22.31 -3.00
N ASN A 123 20.19 22.06 -4.19
CA ASN A 123 19.86 22.86 -5.37
C ASN A 123 18.33 22.80 -5.64
N PRO A 124 17.63 23.94 -5.83
CA PRO A 124 16.22 23.97 -6.19
C PRO A 124 15.85 23.07 -7.39
N ASN A 125 16.79 22.87 -8.32
CA ASN A 125 16.61 21.96 -9.46
C ASN A 125 16.38 20.50 -9.04
N ILE A 126 17.01 20.04 -7.94
CA ILE A 126 16.78 18.71 -7.38
C ILE A 126 15.34 18.61 -6.86
N ILE A 127 14.86 19.65 -6.17
CA ILE A 127 13.48 19.71 -5.65
C ILE A 127 12.47 19.64 -6.80
N LYS A 128 12.64 20.51 -7.81
CA LYS A 128 11.76 20.55 -8.99
C LYS A 128 11.77 19.21 -9.72
N LYS A 129 12.95 18.64 -9.99
CA LYS A 129 13.10 17.33 -10.64
C LYS A 129 12.42 16.21 -9.87
N SER A 130 12.73 16.04 -8.58
CA SER A 130 12.20 14.94 -7.77
C SER A 130 10.67 15.00 -7.64
N THR A 131 10.13 16.20 -7.43
CA THR A 131 8.68 16.43 -7.28
C THR A 131 7.95 16.23 -8.61
N LYS A 132 8.50 16.77 -9.72
CA LYS A 132 7.94 16.58 -11.06
C LYS A 132 7.92 15.11 -11.47
N THR A 133 9.02 14.38 -11.26
CA THR A 133 9.10 12.95 -11.58
C THR A 133 8.07 12.15 -10.78
N ALA A 134 7.95 12.41 -9.47
CA ALA A 134 6.97 11.73 -8.63
C ALA A 134 5.53 12.03 -9.09
N PHE A 135 5.23 13.31 -9.35
CA PHE A 135 3.92 13.74 -9.82
C PHE A 135 3.53 13.08 -11.14
N VAL A 136 4.41 13.10 -12.14
CA VAL A 136 4.19 12.45 -13.44
C VAL A 136 4.00 10.94 -13.28
N PHE A 137 4.83 10.27 -12.47
CA PHE A 137 4.69 8.84 -12.22
C PHE A 137 3.34 8.49 -11.60
N VAL A 138 2.92 9.24 -10.58
CA VAL A 138 1.64 9.01 -9.90
C VAL A 138 0.46 9.30 -10.83
N ILE A 139 0.52 10.33 -11.68
CA ILE A 139 -0.50 10.57 -12.72
C ILE A 139 -0.63 9.37 -13.65
N ILE A 140 0.48 8.89 -14.22
CA ILE A 140 0.47 7.74 -15.13
C ILE A 140 -0.13 6.51 -14.44
N SER A 141 0.32 6.25 -13.21
CA SER A 141 -0.20 5.16 -12.38
C SER A 141 -1.72 5.29 -12.13
N CYS A 142 -2.21 6.51 -11.85
CA CYS A 142 -3.64 6.78 -11.68
C CYS A 142 -4.43 6.56 -12.97
N LEU A 143 -3.94 7.05 -14.11
CA LEU A 143 -4.57 6.85 -15.42
C LEU A 143 -4.68 5.36 -15.76
N ILE A 144 -3.62 4.60 -15.54
CA ILE A 144 -3.64 3.14 -15.72
C ILE A 144 -4.73 2.52 -14.83
N CYS A 145 -4.77 2.86 -13.54
CA CYS A 145 -5.79 2.34 -12.64
C CYS A 145 -7.21 2.68 -13.09
N LEU A 146 -7.46 3.94 -13.51
CA LEU A 146 -8.77 4.37 -14.03
C LEU A 146 -9.19 3.59 -15.26
N ILE A 147 -8.28 3.34 -16.21
CA ILE A 147 -8.54 2.53 -17.40
C ILE A 147 -8.96 1.12 -16.97
N PHE A 148 -8.17 0.46 -16.12
CA PHE A 148 -8.47 -0.91 -15.70
C PHE A 148 -9.77 -1.02 -14.87
N TYR A 149 -10.04 -0.07 -13.97
CA TYR A 149 -11.32 -0.04 -13.24
C TYR A 149 -12.51 0.20 -14.17
N SER A 150 -12.35 1.06 -15.17
CA SER A 150 -13.38 1.29 -16.20
C SER A 150 -13.65 0.03 -17.01
N LEU A 151 -12.61 -0.76 -17.32
CA LEU A 151 -12.76 -2.05 -17.99
C LEU A 151 -13.42 -3.11 -17.10
N ILE A 152 -13.08 -3.17 -15.81
CA ILE A 152 -13.76 -4.03 -14.82
C ILE A 152 -15.24 -3.67 -14.73
N TRP A 153 -15.55 -2.37 -14.63
CA TRP A 153 -16.93 -1.88 -14.57
C TRP A 153 -17.73 -2.24 -15.83
N LYS A 154 -17.17 -2.00 -17.02
CA LYS A 154 -17.77 -2.41 -18.30
C LYS A 154 -18.00 -3.92 -18.34
N PHE A 155 -17.04 -4.72 -17.89
CA PHE A 155 -17.18 -6.17 -17.84
C PHE A 155 -18.32 -6.61 -16.92
N ILE A 156 -18.45 -6.02 -15.73
CA ILE A 156 -19.52 -6.33 -14.77
C ILE A 156 -20.89 -6.00 -15.37
N LYS A 157 -21.03 -4.84 -16.04
CA LYS A 157 -22.30 -4.40 -16.63
C LYS A 157 -22.81 -5.32 -17.75
N THR A 158 -21.90 -5.94 -18.51
CA THR A 158 -22.25 -6.79 -19.67
C THR A 158 -22.54 -8.25 -19.30
N ARG A 159 -22.22 -8.69 -18.08
CA ARG A 159 -22.32 -10.11 -17.70
C ARG A 159 -23.61 -10.44 -16.95
N SER A 160 -24.05 -11.70 -17.11
CA SER A 160 -25.23 -12.21 -16.40
C SER A 160 -24.96 -12.38 -14.90
N GLN A 161 -26.03 -12.32 -14.10
CA GLN A 161 -25.96 -12.46 -12.64
C GLN A 161 -25.28 -13.76 -12.20
N THR A 162 -25.48 -14.87 -12.92
CA THR A 162 -24.83 -16.16 -12.62
C THR A 162 -23.30 -16.08 -12.65
N VAL A 163 -22.73 -15.36 -13.62
CA VAL A 163 -21.27 -15.16 -13.72
C VAL A 163 -20.78 -14.20 -12.64
N LEU A 164 -21.58 -13.22 -12.25
CA LEU A 164 -21.23 -12.29 -11.17
C LEU A 164 -21.19 -13.00 -9.81
N ILE A 165 -22.08 -13.97 -9.57
CA ILE A 165 -22.07 -14.79 -8.34
C ILE A 165 -20.78 -15.61 -8.25
N SER A 166 -20.36 -16.26 -9.35
CA SER A 166 -19.10 -17.03 -9.34
C SER A 166 -17.86 -16.16 -9.15
N LEU A 167 -17.91 -14.90 -9.59
CA LEU A 167 -16.83 -13.91 -9.45
C LEU A 167 -16.97 -12.98 -8.23
N GLN A 168 -17.98 -13.16 -7.38
CA GLN A 168 -18.31 -12.24 -6.29
C GLN A 168 -17.11 -11.99 -5.35
N ARG A 169 -16.33 -13.06 -5.08
CA ARG A 169 -15.09 -12.97 -4.31
C ARG A 169 -14.08 -12.03 -4.96
N GLU A 170 -13.85 -12.17 -6.26
CA GLU A 170 -12.85 -11.38 -7.00
C GLU A 170 -13.29 -9.93 -7.16
N ILE A 171 -14.60 -9.69 -7.36
CA ILE A 171 -15.19 -8.34 -7.40
C ILE A 171 -15.03 -7.64 -6.05
N ARG A 172 -15.33 -8.32 -4.94
CA ARG A 172 -15.12 -7.76 -3.59
C ARG A 172 -13.66 -7.40 -3.34
N LEU A 173 -12.73 -8.24 -3.79
CA LEU A 173 -11.29 -7.95 -3.70
C LEU A 173 -10.87 -6.80 -4.63
N ALA A 174 -11.48 -6.65 -5.81
CA ALA A 174 -11.23 -5.50 -6.68
C ALA A 174 -11.73 -4.18 -6.04
N PHE A 175 -12.88 -4.22 -5.36
CA PHE A 175 -13.40 -3.10 -4.59
C PHE A 175 -12.50 -2.74 -3.41
N GLN A 176 -11.95 -3.74 -2.71
CA GLN A 176 -10.93 -3.50 -1.68
C GLN A 176 -9.73 -2.71 -2.22
N VAL A 177 -9.19 -3.11 -3.39
CA VAL A 177 -8.06 -2.40 -4.02
C VAL A 177 -8.48 -1.00 -4.49
N CYS A 178 -9.75 -0.80 -4.83
CA CYS A 178 -10.27 0.52 -5.23
C CYS A 178 -10.13 1.55 -4.09
N LEU A 179 -10.28 1.12 -2.84
CA LEU A 179 -10.03 1.99 -1.67
C LEU A 179 -8.55 2.41 -1.57
N SER A 180 -7.62 1.52 -1.91
CA SER A 180 -6.20 1.88 -2.01
C SER A 180 -5.95 2.86 -3.17
N PHE A 181 -6.70 2.75 -4.28
CA PHE A 181 -6.64 3.72 -5.37
C PHE A 181 -7.18 5.10 -4.96
N VAL A 182 -8.23 5.19 -4.14
CA VAL A 182 -8.69 6.46 -3.56
C VAL A 182 -7.59 7.11 -2.71
N ALA A 183 -6.89 6.32 -1.90
CA ALA A 183 -5.73 6.79 -1.15
C ALA A 183 -4.61 7.33 -2.07
N GLN A 184 -4.42 6.72 -3.24
CA GLN A 184 -3.49 7.20 -4.25
C GLN A 184 -3.94 8.54 -4.89
N LEU A 185 -5.24 8.78 -5.07
CA LEU A 185 -5.76 10.07 -5.53
C LEU A 185 -5.49 11.19 -4.52
N ILE A 186 -5.61 10.90 -3.22
CA ILE A 186 -5.25 11.85 -2.15
C ILE A 186 -3.74 12.16 -2.21
N LEU A 187 -2.91 11.14 -2.44
CA LEU A 187 -1.46 11.32 -2.64
C LEU A 187 -1.16 12.21 -3.86
N LEU A 188 -1.92 12.04 -4.95
CA LEU A 188 -1.78 12.87 -6.15
C LEU A 188 -2.08 14.34 -5.85
N LEU A 189 -3.11 14.63 -5.07
CA LEU A 189 -3.42 16.01 -4.64
C LEU A 189 -2.27 16.61 -3.82
N TYR A 190 -1.71 15.84 -2.88
CA TYR A 190 -0.53 16.26 -2.12
C TYR A 190 0.68 16.56 -3.03
N LEU A 191 0.93 15.70 -4.03
CA LEU A 191 2.02 15.91 -4.99
C LEU A 191 1.74 17.09 -5.93
N ALA A 192 0.49 17.36 -6.27
CA ALA A 192 0.10 18.54 -7.04
C ALA A 192 0.41 19.83 -6.26
N SER A 193 0.05 19.89 -4.97
CA SER A 193 0.40 21.01 -4.08
C SER A 193 1.92 21.16 -3.95
N SER A 194 2.64 20.03 -3.79
CA SER A 194 4.10 20.04 -3.72
C SER A 194 4.75 20.53 -5.01
N TYR A 195 4.22 20.10 -6.17
CA TYR A 195 4.69 20.52 -7.49
C TYR A 195 4.45 22.02 -7.70
N TYR A 196 3.25 22.50 -7.40
CA TYR A 196 2.91 23.92 -7.45
C TYR A 196 3.82 24.77 -6.56
N SER A 197 4.06 24.33 -5.32
CA SER A 197 4.98 25.01 -4.38
C SER A 197 6.41 25.09 -4.95
N GLY A 198 6.85 24.04 -5.65
CA GLY A 198 8.16 24.01 -6.31
C GLY A 198 8.26 24.93 -7.53
N GLU A 199 7.17 25.15 -8.26
CA GLU A 199 7.13 26.05 -9.42
C GLU A 199 7.15 27.52 -9.02
N ILE A 200 6.45 27.90 -7.93
CA ILE A 200 6.47 29.28 -7.40
C ILE A 200 7.73 29.61 -6.58
N GLU A 201 8.62 28.63 -6.36
CA GLU A 201 9.86 28.75 -5.56
C GLU A 201 9.66 29.26 -4.12
N ASP A 202 8.47 29.07 -3.56
CA ASP A 202 8.15 29.44 -2.18
C ASP A 202 8.73 28.41 -1.21
N MET A 203 9.89 28.74 -0.65
CA MET A 203 10.60 27.88 0.30
C MET A 203 9.79 27.59 1.57
N GLU A 204 8.99 28.55 2.05
CA GLU A 204 8.18 28.37 3.25
C GLU A 204 7.09 27.32 2.99
N LEU A 205 6.39 27.44 1.85
CA LEU A 205 5.35 26.49 1.47
C LEU A 205 5.91 25.10 1.17
N ILE A 206 7.10 25.02 0.55
CA ILE A 206 7.80 23.75 0.32
C ILE A 206 8.12 23.05 1.66
N VAL A 207 8.68 23.79 2.62
CA VAL A 207 9.01 23.25 3.95
C VAL A 207 7.75 22.81 4.69
N LEU A 208 6.68 23.63 4.65
CA LEU A 208 5.41 23.33 5.30
C LEU A 208 4.76 22.06 4.72
N THR A 209 4.68 21.96 3.39
CA THR A 209 4.09 20.80 2.70
C THR A 209 4.83 19.51 3.06
N ARG A 210 6.17 19.56 3.07
CA ARG A 210 7.01 18.42 3.45
C ARG A 210 6.88 18.01 4.91
N LYS A 211 6.65 18.96 5.82
CA LYS A 211 6.42 18.67 7.24
C LYS A 211 5.20 17.78 7.47
N TYR A 212 4.14 17.97 6.66
CA TYR A 212 2.92 17.17 6.74
C TYR A 212 2.99 15.84 5.98
N PHE A 213 4.00 15.64 5.12
CA PHE A 213 4.11 14.42 4.33
C PHE A 213 4.03 13.12 5.16
N PRO A 214 4.77 12.94 6.27
CA PRO A 214 4.70 11.70 7.03
C PRO A 214 3.32 11.44 7.64
N LEU A 215 2.57 12.51 7.96
CA LEU A 215 1.20 12.40 8.46
C LEU A 215 0.27 11.91 7.34
N VAL A 216 0.37 12.50 6.15
CA VAL A 216 -0.41 12.09 4.99
C VAL A 216 -0.06 10.65 4.60
N TYR A 217 1.21 10.35 4.33
CA TYR A 217 1.64 9.01 3.92
C TYR A 217 1.32 7.96 4.99
N GLY A 218 1.63 8.23 6.26
CA GLY A 218 1.34 7.31 7.36
C GLY A 218 -0.15 6.98 7.46
N THR A 219 -1.01 8.01 7.40
CA THR A 219 -2.48 7.80 7.41
C THR A 219 -2.92 6.95 6.23
N LEU A 220 -2.40 7.21 5.03
CA LEU A 220 -2.72 6.44 3.82
C LEU A 220 -2.25 4.98 3.93
N SER A 221 -1.09 4.71 4.54
CA SER A 221 -0.59 3.35 4.77
C SER A 221 -1.42 2.60 5.82
N PHE A 222 -1.89 3.27 6.87
CA PHE A 222 -2.74 2.64 7.90
C PHE A 222 -4.12 2.24 7.39
N ILE A 223 -4.68 2.93 6.39
CA ILE A 223 -5.96 2.55 5.78
C ILE A 223 -5.89 1.14 5.16
N GLY A 224 -4.75 0.74 4.59
CA GLY A 224 -4.57 -0.54 3.89
C GLY A 224 -4.92 -1.78 4.72
N PRO A 225 -4.30 -1.98 5.90
CA PRO A 225 -4.65 -3.10 6.79
C PRO A 225 -6.13 -3.17 7.15
N PHE A 226 -6.78 -2.03 7.43
CA PHE A 226 -8.21 -2.01 7.75
C PHE A 226 -9.08 -2.39 6.55
N THR A 227 -8.76 -1.91 5.34
CA THR A 227 -9.52 -2.32 4.14
C THR A 227 -9.35 -3.80 3.86
N ILE A 228 -8.14 -4.36 4.05
CA ILE A 228 -7.91 -5.80 3.92
C ILE A 228 -8.77 -6.56 4.94
N LEU A 229 -8.79 -6.16 6.21
CA LEU A 229 -9.57 -6.84 7.24
C LEU A 229 -11.08 -6.78 6.99
N ILE A 230 -11.60 -5.67 6.48
CA ILE A 230 -13.04 -5.49 6.25
C ILE A 230 -13.52 -6.28 5.03
N PHE A 231 -12.77 -6.24 3.92
CA PHE A 231 -13.24 -6.81 2.64
C PHE A 231 -12.75 -8.23 2.38
N ASN A 232 -11.71 -8.68 3.08
CA ASN A 232 -11.15 -10.01 2.92
C ASN A 232 -11.54 -10.93 4.09
N ASN A 233 -12.72 -11.55 3.96
CA ASN A 233 -13.24 -12.52 4.94
C ASN A 233 -12.24 -13.66 5.26
N ASP A 234 -11.41 -14.08 4.30
CA ASP A 234 -10.41 -15.14 4.53
C ASP A 234 -9.31 -14.65 5.49
N VAL A 235 -8.83 -13.42 5.28
CA VAL A 235 -7.83 -12.79 6.14
C VAL A 235 -8.43 -12.46 7.50
N PHE A 236 -9.61 -11.85 7.54
CA PHE A 236 -10.33 -11.54 8.77
C PHE A 236 -10.51 -12.77 9.65
N ARG A 237 -11.01 -13.89 9.08
CA ARG A 237 -11.21 -15.13 9.83
C ARG A 237 -9.91 -15.66 10.42
N LYS A 238 -8.80 -15.57 9.69
CA LYS A 238 -7.48 -16.00 10.18
C LYS A 238 -6.92 -15.07 11.25
N VAL A 239 -7.00 -13.75 11.05
CA VAL A 239 -6.55 -12.78 12.06
C VAL A 239 -7.37 -12.94 13.34
N ARG A 240 -8.68 -13.11 13.21
CA ARG A 240 -9.57 -13.44 14.34
C ARG A 240 -9.17 -14.77 15.00
N PHE A 241 -8.81 -15.80 14.22
CA PHE A 241 -8.34 -17.07 14.77
C PHE A 241 -6.99 -16.95 15.49
N MET A 242 -6.07 -16.13 14.99
CA MET A 242 -4.76 -15.86 15.61
C MET A 242 -4.91 -15.06 16.92
N ILE A 243 -5.77 -14.04 16.94
CA ILE A 243 -6.00 -13.19 18.13
C ILE A 243 -6.81 -13.94 19.20
N PHE A 244 -7.89 -14.62 18.80
CA PHE A 244 -8.85 -15.21 19.74
C PHE A 244 -8.67 -16.72 19.96
N GLY A 245 -7.56 -17.31 19.47
CA GLY A 245 -7.13 -18.70 19.66
C GLY A 245 -8.20 -19.71 20.11
N LYS A 246 -8.65 -20.61 19.22
CA LYS A 246 -9.57 -21.75 19.49
C LYS A 246 -10.92 -21.47 20.20
N LYS A 247 -11.18 -20.30 20.82
CA LYS A 247 -12.36 -20.07 21.67
C LYS A 247 -13.73 -20.17 20.96
N TRP A 248 -13.77 -20.20 19.62
CA TRP A 248 -15.04 -20.29 18.88
C TRP A 248 -15.43 -21.71 18.46
N LYS A 249 -14.46 -22.62 18.23
CA LYS A 249 -14.81 -24.01 17.87
C LYS A 249 -15.53 -24.71 19.02
N THR A 250 -15.11 -24.46 20.26
CA THR A 250 -15.76 -25.02 21.44
C THR A 250 -17.19 -24.51 21.61
N ARG A 251 -17.52 -23.28 21.18
CA ARG A 251 -18.86 -22.72 21.39
C ARG A 251 -19.88 -23.21 20.36
N ILE A 252 -19.47 -23.47 19.11
CA ILE A 252 -20.34 -24.07 18.07
C ILE A 252 -20.46 -25.59 18.27
N GLU A 253 -19.38 -26.30 18.59
CA GLU A 253 -19.46 -27.75 18.81
C GLU A 253 -20.26 -28.08 20.09
N VAL A 254 -20.15 -27.30 21.17
CA VAL A 254 -20.97 -27.52 22.37
C VAL A 254 -22.45 -27.20 22.14
N SER A 255 -22.79 -26.18 21.34
CA SER A 255 -24.21 -25.84 21.07
C SER A 255 -24.87 -26.80 20.09
N VAL A 256 -24.16 -27.32 19.09
CA VAL A 256 -24.68 -28.38 18.19
C VAL A 256 -24.82 -29.70 18.94
N VAL A 257 -23.83 -30.13 19.74
CA VAL A 257 -23.93 -31.38 20.54
C VAL A 257 -25.03 -31.31 21.60
N THR A 258 -25.25 -30.15 22.22
CA THR A 258 -26.34 -29.97 23.21
C THR A 258 -27.72 -29.98 22.54
N THR A 259 -27.83 -29.43 21.33
CA THR A 259 -29.08 -29.44 20.56
C THR A 259 -29.40 -30.86 20.06
N THR A 260 -28.42 -31.57 19.48
CA THR A 260 -28.62 -32.95 18.99
C THR A 260 -28.95 -33.92 20.13
N LYS A 261 -28.31 -33.78 21.30
CA LYS A 261 -28.65 -34.59 22.49
C LYS A 261 -30.06 -34.31 23.02
N ARG A 262 -30.55 -33.05 22.95
CA ARG A 262 -31.95 -32.77 23.29
C ARG A 262 -32.89 -33.44 22.30
N THR A 263 -32.64 -33.33 21.00
CA THR A 263 -33.54 -33.90 19.98
C THR A 263 -33.61 -35.43 20.04
N THR A 264 -32.48 -36.13 20.28
CA THR A 264 -32.51 -37.59 20.41
C THR A 264 -33.16 -38.07 21.70
N VAL A 265 -33.03 -37.35 22.82
CA VAL A 265 -33.73 -37.72 24.07
C VAL A 265 -35.25 -37.54 23.94
N PHE A 266 -35.72 -36.51 23.22
CA PHE A 266 -37.15 -36.33 22.95
C PHE A 266 -37.73 -37.36 21.96
N GLN A 267 -36.93 -37.93 21.05
CA GLN A 267 -37.40 -38.99 20.15
C GLN A 267 -37.41 -40.39 20.81
N ILE A 268 -36.61 -40.63 21.85
CA ILE A 268 -36.57 -41.93 22.54
C ILE A 268 -37.59 -41.99 23.68
N ALA A 269 -37.99 -40.85 24.26
CA ALA A 269 -39.01 -40.77 25.31
C ALA A 269 -40.45 -40.62 24.78
N GLY A 270 -40.64 -40.59 23.46
CA GLY A 270 -41.93 -40.40 22.80
C GLY A 270 -42.44 -41.59 21.97
N ASN A 271 -41.75 -42.74 22.04
CA ASN A 271 -42.15 -44.04 21.50
C ASN A 271 -42.24 -45.06 22.65
#